data_AF-A0A7J4LQX2-F1
#
_entry.id   AF-A0A7J4LQX2-F1
#
_cell.length_a   1.000
_cell.length_b   1.000
_cell.length_c   1.000
_cell.angle_alpha   90.00
_cell.angle_beta   90.00
_cell.angle_gamma   90.00
#
_symmetry.space_group_name_H-M   'P 1'
#
loop_
_entity.id
_entity.type
_entity.pdbx_description
1 polymer ?
#
loop_
_entity_poly.entity_id
_entity_poly.type
_entity_poly.pdbx_seq_one_letter_code
_entity_poly.pdbx_strand_id
1 'polypeptide(L)' 'MTEFDPRIIAFCCNWCSYAGADLAGVSRFQYP' A
#
# COMPACT_ATOMS: atom_id res chain seq x y z
N MET A 1 -0.65 -26.78 -6.48
CA MET A 1 -1.73 -25.80 -6.27
C MET A 1 -1.20 -24.46 -6.74
N THR A 2 -1.86 -23.81 -7.70
CA THR A 2 -1.52 -22.43 -8.05
C THR A 2 -1.96 -21.55 -6.90
N GLU A 3 -1.01 -21.12 -6.08
CA GLU A 3 -1.23 -20.18 -4.99
C GLU A 3 -1.82 -18.89 -5.58
N PHE A 4 -2.93 -18.40 -5.01
CA PHE A 4 -3.62 -17.22 -5.51
C PHE A 4 -2.87 -15.96 -5.06
N ASP A 5 -2.27 -15.25 -6.01
CA ASP A 5 -1.58 -13.97 -5.79
C ASP A 5 -2.40 -12.80 -6.38
N PRO A 6 -3.16 -12.05 -5.56
CA PRO A 6 -4.00 -10.97 -6.04
C PRO A 6 -3.16 -9.79 -6.53
N ARG A 7 -3.30 -9.42 -7.81
CA ARG A 7 -2.68 -8.21 -8.36
C ARG A 7 -3.56 -6.99 -8.12
N ILE A 8 -3.11 -6.09 -7.24
CA ILE A 8 -3.85 -4.89 -6.82
C ILE A 8 -3.21 -3.64 -7.45
N ILE A 9 -4.04 -2.70 -7.89
CA ILE A 9 -3.63 -1.37 -8.35
C ILE A 9 -4.34 -0.29 -7.52
N ALA A 10 -3.62 0.77 -7.16
CA ALA A 10 -4.14 1.91 -6.43
C ALA A 10 -3.77 3.22 -7.13
N PHE A 11 -4.69 4.19 -7.11
CA PHE A 11 -4.44 5.56 -7.55
C PHE A 11 -4.44 6.46 -6.32
N CYS A 12 -3.27 6.95 -5.96
CA CYS A 12 -3.07 7.79 -4.78
C CYS A 12 -2.79 9.22 -5.23
N CYS A 13 -3.42 10.20 -4.58
CA CYS A 13 -3.07 11.59 -4.79
C CYS A 13 -1.71 11.90 -4.14
N ASN A 14 -0.95 12.81 -4.76
CA ASN A 14 0.40 13.17 -4.32
C ASN A 14 0.46 13.73 -2.89
N TRP A 15 -0.58 14.46 -2.47
CA TRP A 15 -0.51 15.29 -1.27
C TRP A 15 -0.96 14.60 0.01
N CYS A 16 -2.03 13.80 -0.05
CA CYS A 16 -2.61 13.18 1.15
C CYS A 16 -2.39 11.66 1.16
N SER A 17 -2.80 10.97 0.08
CA SER A 17 -2.74 9.50 0.04
C SER A 17 -1.30 8.99 -0.01
N TYR A 18 -0.45 9.61 -0.81
CA TYR A 18 0.95 9.20 -0.92
C TYR A 18 1.72 9.46 0.39
N ALA A 19 1.54 10.64 0.99
CA ALA A 19 2.10 10.95 2.31
C ALA A 19 1.61 10.00 3.41
N GLY A 20 0.34 9.57 3.35
CA GLY A 20 -0.21 8.54 4.25
C GLY A 20 0.45 7.18 4.08
N ALA A 21 0.73 6.76 2.84
CA ALA A 21 1.46 5.53 2.55
C ALA A 21 2.92 5.61 3.05
N ASP A 22 3.59 6.75 2.85
CA ASP A 22 4.94 6.97 3.37
C ASP A 22 4.98 6.90 4.90
N LEU A 23 4.00 7.53 5.58
CA LEU A 23 3.89 7.48 7.04
C LEU A 23 3.64 6.05 7.55
N ALA A 24 2.78 5.28 6.88
CA ALA A 24 2.53 3.88 7.23
C ALA A 24 3.81 3.04 7.11
N GLY A 25 4.62 3.27 6.07
CA GLY A 25 5.92 2.63 5.88
C GLY A 25 6.93 3.01 6.96
N VAL A 26 7.09 4.31 7.27
CA VAL A 26 7.98 4.80 8.34
C VAL A 26 7.57 4.26 9.71
N SER A 27 6.26 4.14 9.96
CA SER A 27 5.70 3.59 11.20
C SER A 27 5.75 2.07 11.26
N ARG A 28 6.22 1.42 10.18
CA ARG A 28 6.34 -0.05 10.05
C ARG A 28 5.01 -0.77 10.20
N PHE A 29 3.91 -0.14 9.78
CA PHE A 29 2.61 -0.81 9.75
C PHE A 29 2.63 -1.91 8.71
N GLN A 30 2.34 -3.14 9.15
CA GLN A 30 2.18 -4.28 8.27
C GLN A 30 0.75 -4.28 7.73
N TYR A 31 0.63 -4.27 6.41
CA TYR A 31 -0.62 -4.36 5.69
C TYR A 31 -0.54 -5.49 4.65
N PRO A 32 -1.69 -6.03 4.20
CA PRO A 32 -1.76 -7.04 3.14
C PRO A 32 -1.25 -6.54 1.79
#